data_AF-A0A954QAS8-F1
#
_entry.id   AF-A0A954QAS8-F1
#
_cell.length_a   1.000
_cell.length_b   1.000
_cell.length_c   1.000
_cell.angle_alpha   90.00
_cell.angle_beta   90.00
_cell.angle_gamma   90.00
#
_symmetry.space_group_name_H-M   'P 1'
#
loop_
_entity.id
_entity.type
_entity.pdbx_description
1 polymer ?
#
loop_
_entity_poly.entity_id
_entity_poly.type
_entity_poly.pdbx_seq_one_letter_code
_entity_poly.pdbx_strand_id
1 'polypeptide(L)'
;MISKGFYHHHWGTRMVAVLQTVVYDEFRKYIEFDELLPTQGNIVFMLYDYAEGETDRAGRFQLKLDRVVATSHNSLMMGALYRTPPPKAEFCKKILDNLRQ
;
A
#
# COMPACT_ATOMS: atom_id res chain seq x y z
N MET A 1 -1.92 8.60 4.53
CA MET A 1 -0.94 8.75 3.43
C MET A 1 -1.21 9.98 2.59
N ILE A 2 -2.41 10.15 2.03
CA ILE A 2 -2.75 11.27 1.14
C ILE A 2 -2.57 12.63 1.82
N SER A 3 -3.24 12.88 2.96
CA SER A 3 -3.11 14.17 3.65
C SER A 3 -1.68 14.46 4.10
N LYS A 4 -0.91 13.44 4.49
CA LYS A 4 0.50 13.58 4.89
C LYS A 4 1.39 13.91 3.67
N GLY A 5 1.13 13.32 2.50
CA GLY A 5 1.83 13.62 1.24
C GLY A 5 1.70 15.06 0.78
N PHE A 6 0.55 15.68 1.04
CA PHE A 6 0.32 17.10 0.77
C PHE A 6 1.27 18.00 1.57
N TYR A 7 1.43 17.76 2.88
CA TYR A 7 2.33 18.56 3.72
C TYR A 7 3.81 18.34 3.36
N HIS A 8 4.22 17.11 3.07
CA HIS A 8 5.60 16.80 2.71
C HIS A 8 6.00 17.37 1.35
N HIS A 9 5.07 17.44 0.38
CA HIS A 9 5.29 18.13 -0.88
C HIS A 9 5.59 19.63 -0.67
N HIS A 10 4.83 20.28 0.24
CA HIS A 10 5.06 21.69 0.58
C HIS A 10 6.42 21.93 1.24
N TRP A 11 6.95 20.96 1.99
CA TRP A 11 8.25 21.04 2.67
C TRP A 11 9.43 20.50 1.84
N GLY A 12 9.22 20.07 0.59
CA GLY A 12 10.27 19.50 -0.25
C GLY A 12 10.87 18.18 0.26
N THR A 13 10.16 17.49 1.16
CA THR A 13 10.63 16.24 1.79
C THR A 13 9.95 15.03 1.17
N ARG A 14 10.64 13.90 1.15
CA ARG A 14 10.10 12.63 0.65
C ARG A 14 9.46 11.87 1.79
N MET A 15 8.33 11.22 1.52
CA MET A 15 7.71 10.33 2.47
C MET A 15 8.26 8.92 2.32
N VAL A 16 8.59 8.26 3.43
CA VAL A 16 8.91 6.84 3.46
C VAL A 16 7.86 6.12 4.31
N ALA A 17 7.24 5.09 3.75
CA ALA A 17 6.31 4.21 4.43
C ALA A 17 6.87 2.78 4.44
N VAL A 18 6.94 2.17 5.62
CA VAL A 18 7.41 0.79 5.78
C VAL A 18 6.20 -0.11 5.95
N LEU A 19 6.05 -1.12 5.10
CA LEU A 19 4.87 -1.98 5.03
C LEU A 19 5.28 -3.43 4.79
N GLN A 20 4.44 -4.37 5.21
CA GLN A 20 4.59 -5.76 4.78
C GLN A 20 4.24 -5.89 3.30
N THR A 21 4.95 -6.74 2.58
CA THR A 21 4.70 -7.00 1.16
C THR A 21 3.23 -7.43 0.93
N VAL A 22 2.71 -8.34 1.74
CA VAL A 22 1.31 -8.79 1.66
C VAL A 22 0.29 -7.65 1.83
N VAL A 23 0.56 -6.71 2.73
CA VAL A 23 -0.33 -5.55 2.97
C VAL A 23 -0.26 -4.58 1.80
N TYR A 24 0.94 -4.38 1.24
CA TYR A 24 1.13 -3.56 0.05
C TYR A 24 0.41 -4.15 -1.16
N ASP A 25 0.57 -5.45 -1.42
CA ASP A 25 -0.05 -6.13 -2.55
C ASP A 25 -1.59 -6.09 -2.45
N GLU A 26 -2.14 -6.25 -1.24
CA GLU A 26 -3.59 -6.10 -1.03
C GLU A 26 -4.04 -4.65 -1.26
N PHE A 27 -3.29 -3.67 -0.77
CA PHE A 27 -3.57 -2.26 -1.01
C PHE A 27 -3.57 -1.90 -2.50
N ARG A 28 -2.64 -2.47 -3.28
CA ARG A 28 -2.53 -2.30 -4.74
C ARG A 28 -3.74 -2.82 -5.50
N LYS A 29 -4.44 -3.84 -5.00
CA LYS A 29 -5.70 -4.33 -5.62
C LYS A 29 -6.83 -3.30 -5.58
N TYR A 30 -6.77 -2.37 -4.62
CA TYR A 30 -7.84 -1.40 -4.39
C TYR A 30 -7.50 0.02 -4.83
N ILE A 31 -6.21 0.34 -4.96
CA ILE A 31 -5.73 1.66 -5.35
C ILE A 31 -4.70 1.49 -6.47
N GLU A 32 -5.09 1.91 -7.66
CA GLU A 32 -4.24 1.89 -8.83
C GLU A 32 -3.38 3.16 -8.88
N PHE A 33 -2.07 2.97 -8.88
CA PHE A 33 -1.05 4.02 -8.96
C PHE A 33 0.21 3.46 -9.62
N ASP A 34 1.10 4.33 -10.07
CA ASP A 34 2.35 3.99 -10.73
C ASP A 34 3.41 3.48 -9.75
N GLU A 35 4.19 2.49 -10.18
CA GLU A 35 5.41 2.11 -9.50
C GLU A 35 6.61 2.70 -10.24
N LEU A 36 7.33 3.58 -9.56
CA LEU A 36 8.48 4.31 -10.04
C LEU A 36 9.74 3.86 -9.29
N LEU A 37 10.90 4.19 -9.85
CA LEU A 37 12.16 4.01 -9.14
C LEU A 37 12.20 4.90 -7.88
N PRO A 38 12.91 4.47 -6.81
CA PRO A 38 13.06 5.24 -5.58
C PRO A 38 13.75 6.60 -5.75
N THR A 39 14.26 6.96 -6.94
CA THR A 39 14.78 8.30 -7.27
C THR A 39 13.75 9.20 -7.96
N GLN A 40 12.65 8.62 -8.43
CA GLN A 40 11.66 9.29 -9.30
C GLN A 40 10.36 9.64 -8.57
N GLY A 41 10.01 8.96 -7.47
CA GLY A 41 8.81 9.25 -6.68
C GLY A 41 9.04 10.16 -5.47
N ASN A 42 7.99 10.75 -4.91
CA ASN A 42 8.07 11.50 -3.65
C ASN A 42 7.43 10.77 -2.45
N ILE A 43 6.79 9.62 -2.71
CA ILE A 43 6.36 8.66 -1.72
C ILE A 43 7.09 7.35 -2.00
N VAL A 44 7.84 6.85 -1.02
CA VAL A 44 8.65 5.63 -1.11
C VAL A 44 8.05 4.60 -0.17
N PHE A 45 7.78 3.40 -0.68
CA PHE A 45 7.39 2.24 0.10
C PHE A 45 8.59 1.30 0.24
N MET A 46 8.95 1.02 1.48
CA MET A 46 9.95 0.03 1.83
C MET A 46 9.22 -1.23 2.31
N LEU A 47 9.26 -2.27 1.49
CA LEU A 47 8.49 -3.48 1.72
C LEU A 47 9.35 -4.53 2.41
N TYR A 48 8.77 -5.20 3.40
CA TYR A 48 9.44 -6.26 4.13
C TYR A 48 8.58 -7.52 4.22
N ASP A 49 9.26 -8.64 4.37
CA ASP A 49 8.68 -9.94 4.69
C ASP A 49 9.33 -10.53 5.95
N TYR A 50 8.76 -11.62 6.43
CA TYR A 50 9.35 -12.43 7.49
C TYR A 50 10.12 -13.59 6.88
N ALA A 51 11.39 -13.73 7.24
CA ALA A 51 12.21 -14.90 6.91
C ALA A 51 12.58 -15.64 8.20
N GLU A 52 12.80 -16.94 8.11
CA GLU A 52 13.41 -17.69 9.22
C GLU A 52 14.85 -17.18 9.43
N GLY A 53 15.22 -16.89 10.68
CA GLY A 53 16.55 -16.38 10.98
C GLY A 53 17.65 -17.43 10.77
N GLU A 54 18.80 -17.01 10.23
CA GLU A 54 19.98 -17.87 9.99
C GLU A 54 20.66 -18.40 11.27
N THR A 55 20.23 -17.95 12.45
CA THR A 55 20.76 -18.45 13.72
C THR A 55 19.87 -19.58 14.20
N ASP A 56 20.50 -20.71 14.57
CA ASP A 56 20.03 -22.01 15.11
C ASP A 56 18.93 -22.00 16.19
N ARG A 57 18.29 -20.85 16.47
CA ARG A 57 17.11 -20.72 17.29
C ARG A 57 15.87 -20.88 16.41
N ALA A 58 15.54 -22.12 16.08
CA ALA A 58 14.27 -22.50 15.50
C ALA A 58 13.12 -21.73 16.17
N GLY A 59 12.32 -21.02 15.38
CA GLY A 59 11.14 -20.28 15.86
C GLY A 59 11.26 -18.75 15.96
N ARG A 60 12.35 -18.12 15.49
CA ARG A 60 12.43 -16.64 15.38
C ARG A 60 12.37 -16.19 13.92
N PHE A 61 11.29 -15.49 13.56
CA PHE A 61 11.17 -14.75 12.31
C PHE A 61 11.98 -13.45 12.38
N GLN A 62 12.73 -13.16 11.32
CA GLN A 62 13.47 -11.92 11.12
C GLN A 62 12.83 -11.10 9.99
N LEU A 63 12.92 -9.77 10.10
CA LEU A 63 12.50 -8.86 9.04
C LEU A 63 13.52 -8.95 7.89
N LYS A 64 13.04 -9.33 6.71
CA LYS A 64 13.81 -9.32 5.48
C LYS A 64 13.27 -8.22 4.58
N LEU A 65 14.14 -7.33 4.12
CA LEU A 65 13.77 -6.36 3.09
C LEU A 65 13.42 -7.12 1.81
N ASP A 66 12.22 -6.90 1.27
CA ASP A 66 11.78 -7.47 -0.01
C ASP A 66 12.18 -6.53 -1.16
N ARG A 67 11.51 -5.38 -1.24
CA ARG A 67 11.76 -4.39 -2.30
C ARG A 67 11.47 -2.96 -1.85
N VAL A 68 12.02 -2.00 -2.59
CA VAL A 68 11.73 -0.58 -2.42
C VAL A 68 11.11 -0.05 -3.70
N VAL A 69 9.90 0.47 -3.58
CA VAL A 69 9.13 1.04 -4.70
C VAL A 69 8.74 2.47 -4.37
N ALA A 70 8.51 3.29 -5.38
CA ALA A 70 8.04 4.65 -5.17
C ALA A 70 6.83 4.99 -6.03
N THR A 71 6.12 6.04 -5.67
CA THR A 71 5.00 6.62 -6.44
C THR A 71 5.06 8.13 -6.34
N SER A 72 4.37 8.81 -7.24
CA SER A 72 4.05 10.23 -7.06
C SER A 72 2.84 10.42 -6.15
N HIS A 73 2.82 11.51 -5.39
CA HIS A 73 1.67 11.89 -4.57
C HIS A 73 0.40 12.08 -5.41
N ASN A 74 0.53 12.68 -6.59
CA ASN A 74 -0.58 12.88 -7.50
C ASN A 74 -1.19 11.56 -7.95
N SER A 75 -0.38 10.61 -8.41
CA SER A 75 -0.85 9.30 -8.85
C SER A 75 -1.54 8.51 -7.74
N LEU A 76 -0.94 8.48 -6.54
CA LEU A 76 -1.57 7.84 -5.38
C LEU A 76 -2.91 8.50 -5.01
N MET A 77 -2.98 9.83 -5.10
CA MET A 77 -4.21 10.58 -4.82
C MET A 77 -5.28 10.30 -5.88
N MET A 78 -4.94 10.31 -7.16
CA MET A 78 -5.87 10.02 -8.25
C MET A 78 -6.39 8.58 -8.17
N GLY A 79 -5.52 7.61 -7.90
CA GLY A 79 -5.89 6.21 -7.68
C GLY A 79 -6.88 6.01 -6.54
N ALA A 80 -6.75 6.82 -5.49
CA ALA A 80 -7.64 6.74 -4.33
C ALA A 80 -8.98 7.47 -4.55
N LEU A 81 -8.95 8.64 -5.21
CA LEU A 81 -10.12 9.49 -5.44
C LEU A 81 -11.03 8.94 -6.55
N TYR A 82 -10.47 8.43 -7.64
CA TYR A 82 -11.24 7.92 -8.79
C TYR A 82 -11.61 6.45 -8.66
N ARG A 83 -11.62 5.93 -7.43
CA ARG A 83 -12.13 4.59 -7.17
C ARG A 83 -13.60 4.53 -7.60
N THR A 84 -13.89 3.74 -8.61
CA THR A 84 -15.29 3.52 -9.03
C THR A 84 -16.00 2.79 -7.90
N PRO A 85 -17.02 3.38 -7.26
CA PRO A 85 -17.78 2.68 -6.25
C PRO A 85 -18.49 1.48 -6.89
N PRO A 86 -18.65 0.35 -6.18
CA PRO A 86 -19.42 -0.76 -6.70
C PRO A 86 -20.83 -0.29 -7.07
N PRO A 87 -21.43 -0.80 -8.16
CA PRO A 87 -22.80 -0.47 -8.50
C PRO A 87 -23.74 -0.73 -7.32
N LYS A 88 -24.69 0.18 -7.07
CA LYS A 88 -25.64 0.10 -5.95
C LYS A 88 -26.28 -1.29 -5.84
N ALA A 89 -26.64 -1.90 -6.97
CA ALA A 89 -27.27 -3.21 -7.02
C ALA A 89 -26.39 -4.32 -6.44
N GLU A 90 -25.10 -4.35 -6.81
CA GLU A 90 -24.15 -5.35 -6.29
C GLU A 90 -23.86 -5.14 -4.81
N PHE A 91 -23.74 -3.88 -4.39
CA PHE A 91 -23.57 -3.53 -2.98
C PHE A 91 -24.77 -3.99 -2.14
N CYS A 92 -25.99 -3.67 -2.56
CA CYS A 92 -27.21 -4.10 -1.88
C CYS A 92 -27.36 -5.62 -1.87
N LYS A 93 -27.04 -6.31 -2.97
CA LYS A 93 -27.07 -7.77 -3.05
C LYS A 93 -26.17 -8.41 -1.99
N LYS A 94 -24.94 -7.91 -1.85
CA LYS A 94 -23.97 -8.44 -0.88
C LYS A 94 -24.42 -8.26 0.57
N ILE A 95 -25.08 -7.15 0.89
CA ILE A 95 -25.69 -6.93 2.22
C ILE A 95 -26.81 -7.94 2.48
N LEU A 96 -27.69 -8.14 1.50
CA LEU A 96 -28.82 -9.06 1.63
C LEU A 96 -28.35 -10.52 1.76
N ASP A 97 -27.31 -10.91 1.04
CA ASP A 97 -26.74 -12.26 1.11
C ASP A 97 -26.12 -12.52 2.50
N ASN A 98 -25.42 -11.55 3.07
CA ASN A 98 -24.86 -11.66 4.43
C ASN A 98 -25.91 -11.65 5.55
N LEU A 99 -27.06 -11.00 5.35
CA LEU A 99 -28.16 -10.97 6.34
C LEU A 99 -28.98 -12.27 6.36
N ARG A 100 -28.80 -13.14 5.35
CA ARG A 100 -29.50 -14.43 5.22
C ARG A 100 -28.67 -15.62 5.72
N GLN A 101 -27.42 -15.39 6.14
CA GLN A 101 -26.56 -16.36 6.82
C GLN A 101 -26.78 -16.27 8.34
#